data_AF-A0A967CR59-F1
#
_entry.id   AF-A0A967CR59-F1
#
_cell.length_a   1.000
_cell.length_b   1.000
_cell.length_c   1.000
_cell.angle_alpha   90.00
_cell.angle_beta   90.00
_cell.angle_gamma   90.00
#
_symmetry.space_group_name_H-M   'P 1'
#
loop_
_entity.id
_entity.type
_entity.pdbx_description
1 polymer ?
#
loop_
_entity_poly.entity_id
_entity_poly.type
_entity_poly.pdbx_seq_one_letter_code
_entity_poly.pdbx_strand_id
1 'polypeptide(L)'
;MSNQPDHRLRALAHTVRSKNAGPTQLTIDLFFKDAQGYARAAASPALSCEAVALLYQLAPAQVQRHLLPELGAMKFSMPRWICAGSPGDGDVYGAQQHAPLLDLLL
;
A
#
# COMPACT_ATOMS: atom_id res chain seq x y z
N MET A 1 -5.78 16.54 -27.47
CA MET A 1 -5.82 16.18 -26.03
C MET A 1 -4.46 15.57 -25.72
N SER A 2 -3.60 16.27 -24.97
CA SER A 2 -2.26 15.77 -24.67
C SER A 2 -2.38 14.55 -23.76
N ASN A 3 -1.94 13.38 -24.22
CA ASN A 3 -1.98 12.14 -23.45
C ASN A 3 -0.82 12.15 -22.45
N GLN A 4 -1.00 12.88 -21.34
CA GLN A 4 0.00 12.93 -20.29
C GLN A 4 -0.02 11.59 -19.53
N PRO A 5 1.14 10.95 -19.29
CA PRO A 5 1.18 9.65 -18.63
C PRO A 5 0.55 9.75 -17.22
N ASP A 6 -0.32 8.80 -16.88
CA ASP A 6 -0.92 8.73 -15.54
C ASP A 6 0.14 8.28 -14.53
N HIS A 7 0.49 9.19 -13.62
CA HIS A 7 1.53 9.01 -12.62
C HIS A 7 0.99 8.44 -11.29
N ARG A 8 -0.28 8.07 -11.23
CA ARG A 8 -0.90 7.48 -10.03
C ARG A 8 -0.43 6.04 -9.79
N LEU A 9 -0.43 5.59 -8.54
CA LEU A 9 -0.05 4.23 -8.17
C LEU A 9 -0.83 3.17 -8.97
N ARG A 10 -2.15 3.30 -9.11
CA ARG A 10 -2.96 2.34 -9.89
C ARG A 10 -2.60 2.28 -11.38
N ALA A 11 -1.96 3.31 -11.92
CA ALA A 11 -1.49 3.29 -13.30
C ALA A 11 -0.17 2.51 -13.45
N LEU A 12 0.64 2.44 -12.38
CA LEU A 12 1.92 1.73 -12.37
C LEU A 12 1.81 0.28 -11.84
N ALA A 13 0.83 0.02 -10.97
CA ALA A 13 0.56 -1.29 -10.41
C ALA A 13 -0.50 -2.05 -11.22
N HIS A 14 -0.32 -3.36 -11.41
CA HIS A 14 -1.39 -4.23 -11.91
C HIS A 14 -2.22 -4.83 -10.77
N THR A 15 -1.65 -4.88 -9.56
CA THR A 15 -2.35 -5.31 -8.35
C THR A 15 -1.99 -4.41 -7.18
N VAL A 16 -3.01 -3.86 -6.53
CA VAL A 16 -2.91 -3.21 -5.22
C VAL A 16 -3.94 -3.93 -4.35
N ARG A 17 -3.49 -4.65 -3.33
CA ARG A 17 -4.39 -5.39 -2.45
C ARG A 17 -4.00 -5.22 -1.00
N SER A 18 -5.01 -5.27 -0.13
CA SER A 18 -4.83 -5.40 1.30
C SER A 18 -5.31 -6.76 1.76
N LYS A 19 -4.71 -7.28 2.83
CA LYS A 19 -5.15 -8.50 3.51
C LYS A 19 -4.74 -8.47 4.98
N ASN A 20 -5.41 -9.28 5.78
CA ASN A 20 -5.01 -9.58 7.14
C ASN A 20 -3.69 -10.37 7.20
N ALA A 21 -2.89 -10.07 8.21
CA ALA A 21 -1.76 -10.88 8.66
C ALA A 21 -2.02 -11.31 10.12
N GLY A 22 -2.93 -12.28 10.27
CA GLY A 22 -3.61 -12.50 11.55
C GLY A 22 -4.61 -11.39 11.87
N PRO A 23 -5.25 -11.41 13.05
CA PRO A 23 -6.38 -10.54 13.35
C PRO A 23 -5.97 -9.09 13.68
N THR A 24 -4.70 -8.83 13.99
CA THR A 24 -4.24 -7.52 14.47
C THR A 24 -3.32 -6.78 13.51
N GLN A 25 -2.95 -7.37 12.38
CA GLN A 25 -2.04 -6.76 11.40
C GLN A 25 -2.67 -6.72 10.02
N LEU A 26 -2.35 -5.66 9.30
CA LEU A 26 -2.68 -5.42 7.90
C LEU A 26 -1.40 -5.52 7.07
N THR A 27 -1.53 -6.14 5.90
CA THR A 27 -0.51 -6.05 4.85
C THR A 27 -1.12 -5.47 3.59
N ILE A 28 -0.33 -4.67 2.88
CA ILE A 28 -0.67 -4.15 1.56
C ILE A 28 0.41 -4.61 0.60
N ASP A 29 0.00 -5.39 -0.40
CA ASP A 29 0.89 -5.86 -1.46
C ASP A 29 0.65 -5.03 -2.72
N LEU A 30 1.73 -4.50 -3.28
CA LEU A 30 1.77 -3.77 -4.55
C LEU A 30 2.59 -4.59 -5.55
N PHE A 31 1.99 -4.95 -6.68
CA PHE A 31 2.69 -5.60 -7.79
C PHE A 31 2.67 -4.68 -9.02
N PHE A 32 3.84 -4.40 -9.56
CA PHE A 32 4.05 -3.41 -10.61
C PHE A 32 4.03 -4.04 -12.00
N LYS A 33 3.56 -3.27 -12.98
CA LYS A 33 3.45 -3.70 -14.39
C LYS A 33 4.81 -4.02 -15.01
N ASP A 34 5.83 -3.27 -14.60
CA ASP A 34 7.19 -3.38 -15.10
C ASP A 34 8.21 -2.85 -14.07
N ALA A 35 9.49 -3.04 -14.39
CA ALA A 35 10.60 -2.60 -13.55
C ALA A 35 10.66 -1.07 -13.38
N GLN A 36 10.18 -0.30 -14.36
CA GLN A 36 10.19 1.17 -14.30
C GLN A 36 9.14 1.68 -13.30
N GLY A 37 7.93 1.11 -13.32
CA GLY A 37 6.86 1.39 -12.36
C GLY A 37 7.28 1.03 -10.94
N TYR A 38 7.91 -0.13 -10.76
CA TYR A 38 8.50 -0.52 -9.48
C TYR A 38 9.58 0.48 -9.03
N ALA A 39 10.55 0.80 -9.88
CA ALA A 39 11.65 1.71 -9.52
C ALA A 39 11.13 3.09 -9.11
N ARG A 40 10.12 3.61 -9.83
CA ARG A 40 9.45 4.87 -9.52
C ARG A 40 8.78 4.83 -8.15
N ALA A 41 8.02 3.77 -7.87
CA ALA A 41 7.39 3.59 -6.57
C ALA A 41 8.41 3.42 -5.44
N ALA A 42 9.48 2.66 -5.66
CA ALA A 42 10.56 2.46 -4.70
C ALA A 42 11.29 3.76 -4.34
N ALA A 43 11.45 4.68 -5.29
CA ALA A 43 12.05 5.98 -5.08
C ALA A 43 11.07 7.06 -4.57
N SER A 44 9.76 6.80 -4.59
CA SER A 44 8.75 7.83 -4.29
C SER A 44 8.62 8.10 -2.80
N PRO A 45 8.72 9.37 -2.35
CA PRO A 45 8.47 9.74 -0.95
C PRO A 45 7.01 9.53 -0.54
N ALA A 46 6.06 9.52 -1.49
CA ALA A 46 4.65 9.22 -1.23
C ALA A 46 4.41 7.77 -0.73
N LEU A 47 5.40 6.89 -0.92
CA LEU A 47 5.41 5.51 -0.44
C LEU A 47 6.49 5.27 0.64
N SER A 48 6.96 6.33 1.31
CA SER A 48 7.82 6.18 2.49
C SER A 48 7.02 5.65 3.69
N CYS A 49 7.71 5.16 4.74
CA CYS A 49 7.03 4.74 5.97
C CYS A 49 6.26 5.90 6.60
N GLU A 50 6.79 7.12 6.56
CA GLU A 50 6.16 8.34 7.09
C GLU A 50 4.88 8.68 6.34
N ALA A 51 4.93 8.68 5.00
CA ALA A 51 3.77 9.00 4.17
C ALA A 51 2.66 7.95 4.33
N VAL A 52 3.01 6.66 4.33
CA VAL A 52 2.05 5.59 4.57
C VAL A 52 1.50 5.64 5.99
N ALA A 53 2.33 5.86 7.00
CA ALA A 53 1.87 5.99 8.39
C ALA A 53 0.84 7.12 8.54
N LEU A 54 1.04 8.25 7.87
CA LEU A 54 0.08 9.35 7.87
C LEU A 54 -1.29 8.95 7.30
N LEU A 55 -1.32 8.19 6.19
CA LEU A 55 -2.56 7.70 5.59
C LEU A 55 -3.35 6.76 6.51
N TYR A 56 -2.66 6.02 7.40
CA TYR A 56 -3.26 5.07 8.33
C TYR A 56 -3.32 5.58 9.78
N GLN A 57 -2.97 6.85 10.04
CA GLN A 57 -2.95 7.46 11.39
C GLN A 57 -2.06 6.69 12.39
N LEU A 58 -0.89 6.26 11.93
CA LEU A 58 0.10 5.51 12.71
C LEU A 58 1.37 6.34 12.94
N ALA A 59 2.20 5.91 13.88
CA ALA A 59 3.59 6.34 13.94
C ALA A 59 4.41 5.65 12.83
N PRO A 60 5.40 6.33 12.22
CA PRO A 60 6.24 5.73 11.16
C PRO A 60 6.92 4.42 11.58
N ALA A 61 7.30 4.29 12.85
CA ALA A 61 7.93 3.08 13.40
C ALA A 61 7.00 1.85 13.40
N GLN A 62 5.69 2.03 13.24
CA GLN A 62 4.71 0.94 13.15
C GLN A 62 4.52 0.44 11.72
N VAL A 63 5.09 1.13 10.72
CA VAL A 63 4.98 0.76 9.31
C VAL A 63 6.27 0.11 8.86
N GLN A 64 6.18 -1.14 8.44
CA GLN A 64 7.29 -1.88 7.84
C GLN A 64 7.14 -1.81 6.31
N ARG A 65 8.17 -1.30 5.64
CA ARG A 65 8.25 -1.25 4.17
C ARG A 65 9.25 -2.28 3.67
N HIS A 66 8.82 -3.14 2.77
CA HIS A 66 9.65 -4.17 2.15
C HIS A 66 9.69 -3.96 0.64
N LEU A 67 10.90 -3.92 0.09
CA LEU A 67 11.18 -3.83 -1.33
C LEU A 67 11.54 -5.23 -1.85
N LEU A 68 10.85 -5.69 -2.89
CA LEU A 68 11.01 -7.03 -3.48
C LEU A 68 11.27 -6.88 -4.99
N PRO A 69 12.46 -6.40 -5.40
CA PRO A 69 12.74 -6.05 -6.80
C PRO A 69 12.64 -7.25 -7.74
N GLU A 70 13.06 -8.43 -7.30
CA GLU A 70 12.99 -9.68 -8.09
C GLU A 70 11.55 -10.09 -8.41
N LEU A 71 10.58 -9.67 -7.59
CA LEU A 71 9.16 -9.93 -7.78
C LEU A 71 8.42 -8.75 -8.43
N GLY A 72 9.12 -7.64 -8.71
CA GLY A 72 8.49 -6.39 -9.13
C GLY A 72 7.43 -5.93 -8.12
N ALA A 73 7.71 -6.06 -6.81
CA ALA A 73 6.72 -5.87 -5.77
C ALA A 73 7.21 -5.03 -4.59
N MET A 74 6.27 -4.39 -3.90
CA MET A 74 6.47 -3.71 -2.63
C MET A 74 5.41 -4.18 -1.64
N LYS A 75 5.78 -4.32 -0.38
CA LYS A 75 4.85 -4.69 0.70
C LYS A 75 4.95 -3.71 1.85
N PHE A 76 3.79 -3.32 2.37
CA PHE A 76 3.68 -2.69 3.69
C PHE A 76 3.07 -3.66 4.69
N SER A 77 3.59 -3.66 5.92
CA SER A 77 2.99 -4.36 7.07
C SER A 77 2.81 -3.36 8.21
N MET A 78 1.64 -3.34 8.85
CA MET A 78 1.33 -2.42 9.93
C MET A 78 0.17 -2.94 10.80
N PRO A 79 -0.03 -2.41 12.01
CA PRO A 79 -1.20 -2.75 12.82
C PRO A 79 -2.52 -2.41 12.13
N ARG A 80 -3.54 -3.25 12.34
CA ARG A 80 -4.92 -2.86 12.04
C ARG A 80 -5.40 -1.85 13.07
N TRP A 81 -6.23 -0.90 12.62
CA TRP A 81 -6.88 0.03 13.52
C TRP A 81 -7.87 -0.67 14.46
N ILE A 82 -8.66 -1.60 13.91
CA ILE A 82 -9.59 -2.45 14.67
C ILE A 82 -9.24 -3.92 14.40
N CYS A 83 -9.14 -4.71 15.47
CA CYS A 83 -8.91 -6.15 15.40
C CYS A 83 -10.00 -6.82 14.55
N ALA A 84 -9.59 -7.69 13.62
CA ALA A 84 -10.49 -8.31 12.66
C ALA A 84 -11.66 -9.01 13.36
N GLY A 85 -12.89 -8.66 12.96
CA GLY A 85 -14.13 -9.23 13.52
C GLY A 85 -14.57 -8.65 14.86
N SER A 86 -13.89 -7.62 15.37
CA SER A 86 -14.35 -6.88 16.56
C SER A 86 -15.49 -5.92 16.21
N PRO A 87 -16.37 -5.55 17.17
CA PRO A 87 -17.39 -4.54 16.93
C PRO A 87 -16.80 -3.24 16.37
N GLY A 88 -17.40 -2.72 15.30
CA GLY A 88 -16.91 -1.54 14.57
C GLY A 88 -15.95 -1.86 13.42
N ASP A 89 -15.56 -3.12 13.22
CA ASP A 89 -14.78 -3.52 12.04
C ASP A 89 -15.65 -3.56 10.78
N GLY A 90 -15.52 -2.52 9.94
CA GLY A 90 -16.22 -2.43 8.65
C GLY A 90 -15.59 -3.28 7.54
N ASP A 91 -14.43 -3.89 7.76
CA ASP A 91 -13.72 -4.72 6.77
C ASP A 91 -12.99 -5.88 7.46
N VAL A 92 -13.76 -6.89 7.83
CA VAL A 92 -13.30 -8.09 8.56
C VAL A 92 -12.17 -8.82 7.83
N TYR A 93 -12.20 -8.86 6.50
CA TYR A 93 -11.16 -9.52 5.71
C TYR A 93 -9.94 -8.64 5.44
N GLY A 94 -10.04 -7.33 5.72
CA GLY A 94 -9.01 -6.35 5.38
C GLY A 94 -8.82 -6.18 3.88
N ALA A 95 -9.83 -6.49 3.07
CA ALA A 95 -9.73 -6.53 1.61
C ALA A 95 -9.83 -5.13 0.96
N GLN A 96 -10.38 -4.15 1.66
CA GLN A 96 -10.66 -2.79 1.18
C GLN A 96 -9.70 -1.74 1.73
N GLN A 97 -8.87 -2.09 2.71
CA GLN A 97 -7.98 -1.15 3.40
C GLN A 97 -6.82 -0.62 2.54
N HIS A 98 -6.60 -1.10 1.31
CA HIS A 98 -5.62 -0.55 0.38
C HIS A 98 -6.08 0.74 -0.33
N ALA A 99 -7.36 1.09 -0.23
CA ALA A 99 -7.95 2.21 -0.94
C ALA A 99 -7.20 3.56 -0.80
N PRO A 100 -6.65 3.95 0.36
CA PRO A 100 -5.91 5.21 0.53
C PRO A 100 -4.69 5.35 -0.41
N LEU A 101 -4.13 4.24 -0.90
CA LEU A 101 -2.96 4.27 -1.77
C LEU A 101 -3.29 4.44 -3.26
N LEU A 102 -4.52 4.10 -3.70
CA LEU A 102 -4.83 3.94 -5.12
C LEU A 102 -4.59 5.21 -5.96
N ASP A 103 -4.86 6.37 -5.36
CA ASP A 103 -4.85 7.68 -6.02
C ASP A 103 -3.55 8.46 -5.78
N LEU A 104 -2.59 7.88 -5.06
CA LEU A 104 -1.31 8.52 -4.79
C LEU A 104 -0.57 8.81 -6.09
N LEU A 105 -0.15 10.06 -6.24
CA LEU A 105 0.77 10.49 -7.28
C LEU A 105 2.19 10.08 -6.87
N LEU A 106 2.84 9.28 -7.73
CA LEU A 106 4.19 8.81 -7.53
C LEU A 106 5.19 9.60 -8.37
#